data_AF-A0A9Q8EAA4-F1
#
_entry.id   AF-A0A9Q8EAA4-F1
#
_cell.length_a   1.000
_cell.length_b   1.000
_cell.length_c   1.000
_cell.angle_alpha   90.00
_cell.angle_beta   90.00
_cell.angle_gamma   90.00
#
_symmetry.space_group_name_H-M   'P 1'
#
loop_
_entity.id
_entity.type
_entity.pdbx_description
1 polymer ?
#
loop_
_entity_poly.entity_id
_entity_poly.type
_entity_poly.pdbx_seq_one_letter_code
_entity_poly.pdbx_strand_id
1 'polypeptide(L)'
;MANVTVTFTITEFCLHTGVSAEELNEIVGLGVIEPREDETFDDHALTVVQRALRLRHELALDWPGIAVALTLLEENAQLRQENRFLRQRLSRFISHP
;
A
#
# COMPACT_ATOMS: atom_id res chain seq x y z
N MET A 1 15.56 -1.43 -22.58
CA MET A 1 15.63 -2.49 -21.55
C MET A 1 14.23 -3.03 -21.39
N ALA A 2 14.03 -4.35 -21.47
CA ALA A 2 12.70 -4.93 -21.23
C ALA A 2 12.43 -4.89 -19.72
N ASN A 3 11.33 -4.25 -19.30
CA ASN A 3 10.86 -4.35 -17.92
C ASN A 3 10.28 -5.75 -17.73
N VAL A 4 10.88 -6.53 -16.84
CA VAL A 4 10.37 -7.83 -16.43
C VAL A 4 9.49 -7.61 -15.22
N THR A 5 8.21 -7.92 -15.34
CA THR A 5 7.25 -7.91 -14.23
C THR A 5 7.12 -9.33 -13.70
N VAL A 6 7.47 -9.55 -12.43
CA VAL A 6 7.19 -10.83 -11.76
C VAL A 6 5.74 -10.82 -11.33
N THR A 7 5.02 -11.88 -11.67
CA THR A 7 3.63 -12.09 -11.25
C THR A 7 3.50 -13.38 -10.46
N PHE A 8 2.51 -13.41 -9.57
CA PHE A 8 2.21 -14.49 -8.66
C PHE A 8 0.75 -14.89 -8.86
N THR A 9 0.51 -16.18 -8.99
CA THR A 9 -0.83 -16.74 -8.85
C THR A 9 -1.35 -16.56 -7.42
N ILE A 10 -2.66 -16.72 -7.21
CA ILE A 10 -3.28 -16.74 -5.86
C ILE A 10 -2.51 -17.66 -4.90
N THR A 11 -2.20 -18.88 -5.34
CA THR A 11 -1.53 -19.89 -4.50
C THR A 11 -0.12 -19.45 -4.12
N GLU A 12 0.66 -18.92 -5.06
CA GLU A 12 2.01 -18.42 -4.79
C GLU A 12 1.97 -17.18 -3.89
N PHE A 13 1.00 -16.30 -4.09
CA PHE A 13 0.83 -15.09 -3.30
C PHE A 13 0.48 -15.43 -1.84
N CYS A 14 -0.48 -16.33 -1.61
CA CYS A 14 -0.82 -16.84 -0.28
C CYS A 14 0.39 -17.51 0.39
N LEU A 15 1.15 -18.33 -0.36
CA LEU A 15 2.36 -18.97 0.15
C LEU A 15 3.43 -17.95 0.58
N HIS A 16 3.64 -16.90 -0.21
CA HIS A 16 4.66 -15.88 0.07
C HIS A 16 4.27 -14.92 1.20
N THR A 17 2.98 -14.59 1.33
CA THR A 17 2.49 -13.64 2.33
C THR A 17 2.07 -14.31 3.64
N GLY A 18 1.76 -15.61 3.61
CA GLY A 18 1.14 -16.34 4.72
C GLY A 18 -0.34 -16.01 4.93
N VAL A 19 -0.94 -15.23 4.04
CA VAL A 19 -2.36 -14.87 4.06
C VAL A 19 -3.16 -16.03 3.47
N SER A 20 -4.30 -16.37 4.08
CA SER A 20 -5.21 -17.37 3.52
C SER A 20 -5.91 -16.86 2.25
N ALA A 21 -6.42 -17.75 1.41
CA ALA A 21 -7.18 -17.35 0.22
C ALA A 21 -8.46 -16.54 0.58
N GLU A 22 -9.07 -16.82 1.73
CA GLU A 22 -10.24 -16.08 2.23
C GLU A 22 -9.85 -14.65 2.62
N GLU A 23 -8.79 -14.49 3.41
CA GLU A 23 -8.26 -13.17 3.74
C GLU A 23 -7.79 -12.43 2.48
N LEU A 24 -7.17 -13.10 1.50
CA LEU A 24 -6.76 -12.47 0.24
C LEU A 24 -7.97 -11.95 -0.54
N ASN A 25 -9.05 -12.72 -0.63
CA ASN A 25 -10.29 -12.25 -1.24
C ASN A 25 -10.89 -11.04 -0.52
N GLU A 26 -10.81 -11.00 0.81
CA GLU A 26 -11.26 -9.85 1.60
C GLU A 26 -10.40 -8.60 1.32
N ILE A 27 -9.07 -8.75 1.33
CA ILE A 27 -8.11 -7.68 1.02
C ILE A 27 -8.38 -7.10 -0.38
N VAL A 28 -8.61 -7.96 -1.37
CA VAL A 28 -8.97 -7.56 -2.74
C VAL A 28 -10.33 -6.87 -2.77
N GLY A 29 -11.33 -7.40 -2.06
CA GLY A 29 -12.67 -6.80 -1.97
C GLY A 29 -12.68 -5.42 -1.30
N LEU A 30 -11.72 -5.14 -0.43
CA LEU A 30 -11.50 -3.84 0.20
C LEU A 30 -10.67 -2.87 -0.67
N GLY A 31 -10.16 -3.33 -1.82
CA GLY A 31 -9.33 -2.53 -2.73
C GLY A 31 -7.93 -2.22 -2.20
N VAL A 32 -7.44 -2.97 -1.21
CA VAL A 32 -6.07 -2.79 -0.68
C VAL A 32 -5.02 -3.18 -1.73
N ILE A 33 -5.33 -4.21 -2.52
CA ILE A 33 -4.60 -4.59 -3.73
C ILE A 33 -5.61 -5.01 -4.79
N GLU A 34 -5.23 -4.91 -6.06
CA GLU A 34 -6.03 -5.35 -7.20
C GLU A 34 -5.27 -6.43 -7.98
N PRO A 35 -5.91 -7.56 -8.32
CA PRO A 35 -5.34 -8.52 -9.25
C PRO A 35 -5.31 -7.93 -10.66
N ARG A 36 -4.43 -8.47 -11.49
CA ARG A 36 -4.39 -8.24 -12.94
C ARG A 36 -5.57 -8.96 -13.62
N GLU A 37 -5.77 -8.68 -14.90
CA GLU A 37 -6.83 -9.29 -15.72
C GLU A 37 -6.77 -10.84 -15.73
N ASP A 38 -5.58 -11.41 -15.54
CA ASP A 38 -5.33 -12.86 -15.49
C ASP A 38 -5.37 -13.45 -14.06
N GLU A 39 -5.94 -12.72 -13.09
CA GLU A 39 -6.03 -13.11 -11.68
C GLU A 39 -4.66 -13.29 -11.00
N THR A 40 -3.62 -12.65 -11.53
CA THR A 40 -2.28 -12.63 -10.93
C THR A 40 -1.98 -11.31 -10.20
N PHE A 41 -1.05 -11.37 -9.25
CA PHE A 41 -0.58 -10.22 -8.48
C PHE A 41 0.88 -9.93 -8.80
N ASP A 42 1.30 -8.67 -8.80
CA ASP A 42 2.70 -8.32 -8.98
C ASP A 42 3.44 -8.11 -7.64
N ASP A 43 4.73 -7.82 -7.74
CA ASP A 43 5.58 -7.53 -6.59
C ASP A 43 5.14 -6.27 -5.80
N HIS A 44 4.41 -5.36 -6.44
CA HIS A 44 3.84 -4.21 -5.75
C HIS A 44 2.74 -4.65 -4.79
N ALA A 45 1.79 -5.47 -5.25
CA ALA A 45 0.76 -6.05 -4.40
C ALA A 45 1.36 -6.81 -3.21
N LEU A 46 2.46 -7.55 -3.43
CA LEU A 46 3.18 -8.26 -2.36
C LEU A 46 3.70 -7.29 -1.29
N THR A 47 4.33 -6.19 -1.73
CA THR A 47 4.86 -5.15 -0.83
C THR A 47 3.74 -4.49 -0.01
N VAL A 48 2.60 -4.20 -0.64
CA VAL A 48 1.43 -3.61 0.04
C VAL A 48 0.89 -4.56 1.09
N VAL A 49 0.71 -5.85 0.78
CA VAL A 49 0.18 -6.84 1.74
C VAL A 49 1.15 -7.08 2.90
N GLN A 50 2.46 -7.14 2.65
CA GLN A 50 3.44 -7.25 3.74
C GLN A 50 3.39 -6.05 4.70
N ARG A 51 3.18 -4.84 4.16
CA ARG A 51 2.98 -3.64 4.98
C ARG A 51 1.67 -3.72 5.77
N ALA A 52 0.59 -4.15 5.13
CA ALA A 52 -0.72 -4.32 5.76
C ALA A 52 -0.65 -5.34 6.92
N LEU A 53 0.01 -6.48 6.72
CA LEU A 53 0.21 -7.51 7.76
C LEU A 53 0.98 -6.98 8.97
N ARG A 54 2.05 -6.22 8.73
CA ARG A 54 2.81 -5.58 9.81
C ARG A 54 1.93 -4.62 10.61
N LEU A 55 1.19 -3.77 9.91
CA LEU A 55 0.28 -2.81 10.53
C LEU A 55 -0.85 -3.52 11.31
N ARG A 56 -1.37 -4.63 10.77
CA ARG A 56 -2.37 -5.48 11.43
C ARG A 56 -1.87 -6.02 12.76
N HIS A 57 -0.63 -6.48 12.79
CA HIS A 57 0.00 -6.96 14.01
C HIS A 57 0.23 -5.84 15.03
N GLU A 58 0.69 -4.68 14.58
CA GLU A 58 1.00 -3.53 15.44
C GLU A 58 -0.26 -2.87 16.05
N LEU A 59 -1.35 -2.80 15.28
CA LEU A 59 -2.58 -2.11 15.68
C LEU A 59 -3.69 -3.06 16.18
N ALA A 60 -3.53 -4.37 16.00
CA ALA A 60 -4.53 -5.39 16.33
C ALA A 60 -5.93 -5.10 15.72
N LEU A 61 -5.95 -4.69 14.45
CA LEU A 61 -7.17 -4.42 13.69
C LEU A 61 -7.53 -5.59 12.76
N ASP A 62 -8.77 -5.60 12.29
CA ASP A 62 -9.22 -6.46 11.19
C ASP A 62 -8.86 -5.86 9.81
N TRP A 63 -9.11 -6.60 8.74
CA TRP A 63 -8.78 -6.14 7.38
C TRP A 63 -9.48 -4.84 6.98
N PRO A 64 -10.78 -4.62 7.26
CA PRO A 64 -11.43 -3.34 7.03
C PRO A 64 -10.74 -2.18 7.78
N GLY A 65 -10.40 -2.38 9.06
CA GLY A 65 -9.68 -1.38 9.84
C GLY A 65 -8.30 -1.07 9.25
N ILE A 66 -7.59 -2.08 8.75
CA ILE A 66 -6.28 -1.90 8.10
C ILE A 66 -6.38 -1.20 6.75
N ALA A 67 -7.40 -1.50 5.94
CA ALA A 67 -7.64 -0.79 4.69
C ALA A 67 -7.81 0.72 4.94
N VAL A 68 -8.66 1.09 5.91
CA VAL A 68 -8.85 2.49 6.31
C VAL A 68 -7.56 3.10 6.85
N ALA A 69 -6.82 2.39 7.70
CA ALA A 69 -5.57 2.88 8.26
C ALA A 69 -4.50 3.13 7.18
N LEU A 70 -4.39 2.27 6.18
CA LEU A 70 -3.47 2.45 5.07
C LEU A 70 -3.80 3.70 4.25
N THR A 71 -5.08 3.91 3.91
CA THR A 71 -5.54 5.12 3.21
C THR A 71 -5.21 6.38 4.00
N LEU A 72 -5.52 6.41 5.30
CA LEU A 72 -5.22 7.56 6.16
C LEU A 72 -3.72 7.82 6.29
N LEU A 73 -2.89 6.77 6.34
CA LEU A 73 -1.43 6.92 6.37
C LEU A 73 -0.88 7.50 5.06
N GLU A 74 -1.45 7.12 3.92
CA GLU A 74 -1.10 7.68 2.61
C GLU A 74 -1.50 9.15 2.50
N GLU A 75 -2.75 9.48 2.84
CA GLU A 75 -3.22 10.87 2.90
C GLU A 75 -2.35 11.72 3.84
N ASN A 76 -2.00 11.18 5.01
CA ASN A 76 -1.13 11.89 5.95
C ASN A 76 0.27 12.13 5.39
N ALA A 77 0.84 11.16 4.68
CA ALA A 77 2.14 11.28 4.03
C ALA A 77 2.11 12.36 2.94
N GLN A 78 1.06 12.38 2.12
CA GLN A 78 0.83 13.39 1.08
C GLN A 78 0.71 14.79 1.68
N LEU A 79 -0.14 14.96 2.70
CA LEU A 79 -0.32 16.25 3.39
C LEU A 79 0.98 16.75 4.03
N ARG A 80 1.76 15.85 4.66
CA ARG A 80 3.07 16.20 5.21
C ARG A 80 4.05 16.63 4.13
N GLN A 81 4.04 15.98 2.97
CA GLN A 81 4.88 16.36 1.84
C GLN A 81 4.51 17.73 1.27
N GLU A 82 3.22 17.98 1.08
CA GLU A 82 2.72 19.29 0.64
C GLU A 82 3.10 20.39 1.63
N ASN A 83 2.90 20.15 2.93
CA ASN A 83 3.28 21.11 3.97
C ASN A 83 4.78 21.44 3.93
N ARG A 84 5.64 20.43 3.73
CA ARG A 84 7.09 20.66 3.55
C ARG A 84 7.38 21.53 2.33
N PHE A 85 6.74 21.26 1.19
CA PHE A 85 6.93 22.07 -0.02
C PHE A 85 6.45 23.52 0.16
N LEU A 86 5.31 23.73 0.80
CA LEU A 86 4.79 25.07 1.09
C LEU A 86 5.75 25.85 2.00
N ARG A 87 6.25 25.22 3.07
CA ARG A 87 7.25 25.83 3.96
C ARG A 87 8.53 26.19 3.22
N GLN A 88 9.03 25.32 2.34
CA GLN A 88 10.20 25.62 1.52
C GLN A 88 9.96 26.81 0.58
N ARG A 89 8.81 26.87 -0.10
CA ARG A 89 8.44 27.99 -0.98
C ARG A 89 8.35 29.31 -0.22
N LEU A 90 7.70 29.31 0.94
CA LEU A 90 7.62 30.48 1.83
C LEU A 90 9.00 30.93 2.29
N SER A 91 9.86 30.01 2.71
CA SER A 91 11.23 30.34 3.14
C SER A 91 12.04 30.98 2.00
N ARG A 92 11.90 30.48 0.77
CA ARG A 92 12.58 31.05 -0.41
C ARG A 92 12.09 32.45 -0.72
N PHE A 93 10.77 32.67 -0.65
CA PHE A 93 10.15 33.98 -0.90
C PHE A 93 10.60 35.02 0.14
N ILE A 94 10.59 34.68 1.43
CA ILE A 94 11.03 35.58 2.50
C ILE A 94 12.54 35.89 2.39
N SER A 95 13.35 34.92 1.94
CA SER A 95 14.80 35.09 1.81
C SER A 95 15.24 35.83 0.53
N HIS A 96 14.36 35.96 -0.47
CA HIS A 96 14.60 36.70 -1.71
C HIS A 96 13.40 37.64 -1.99
N PRO A 97 13.21 38.70 -1.18
CA PRO A 97 12.09 39.64 -1.35
C PRO A 97 12.22 40.49 -2.62
#